data_AF-A0A7J9LEN2-F1
#
_entry.id   AF-A0A7J9LEN2-F1
#
_cell.length_a   1.000
_cell.length_b   1.000
_cell.length_c   1.000
_cell.angle_alpha   90.00
_cell.angle_beta   90.00
_cell.angle_gamma   90.00
#
_symmetry.space_group_name_H-M   'P 1'
#
loop_
_entity.id
_entity.type
_entity.pdbx_description
1 polymer ?
#
loop_
_entity_poly.entity_id
_entity_poly.type
_entity_poly.pdbx_seq_one_letter_code
_entity_poly.pdbx_strand_id
1 'polypeptide(L)'
;MVIENKKRVNQWKLQKAIMWVFLQVTKDDCHVHFHEDFILSEKWECDRERVSEVCLAEFLSYGPEREEGKERKCLLRKTDDGKIVKWDVETNDSLCTLEEAFQKVELSLGFNIELKFDDNVVFFLTNGRTEIYNDTRRNSLEQAINVYLEGGFQGIVSEIKGVFKNPGAAPKIKDSNLSLLTYGTLK
;
A
#
# COMPACT_ATOMS: atom_id res chain seq x y z
N MET A 1 8.59 -1.11 -7.46
CA MET A 1 8.42 -2.14 -8.50
C MET A 1 9.74 -2.86 -8.66
N VAL A 2 9.93 -3.98 -7.97
CA VAL A 2 10.90 -4.99 -8.40
C VAL A 2 10.19 -5.73 -9.54
N ILE A 3 10.46 -5.35 -10.79
CA ILE A 3 10.18 -6.25 -11.90
C ILE A 3 11.34 -7.24 -11.89
N GLU A 4 11.18 -8.32 -11.14
CA GLU A 4 12.07 -9.45 -11.26
C GLU A 4 11.84 -10.11 -12.62
N ASN A 5 12.61 -9.67 -13.61
CA ASN A 5 12.63 -10.25 -14.93
C ASN A 5 13.65 -11.41 -14.94
N LYS A 6 13.28 -12.58 -14.40
CA LYS A 6 14.04 -13.81 -14.66
C LYS A 6 13.14 -14.98 -15.03
N LYS A 7 13.38 -15.43 -16.26
CA LYS A 7 13.02 -16.74 -16.83
C LYS A 7 13.23 -17.87 -15.81
N ARG A 8 12.15 -18.31 -15.15
CA ARG A 8 11.97 -19.70 -14.70
C ARG A 8 10.62 -20.20 -15.20
N VAL A 9 10.74 -21.10 -16.16
CA VAL A 9 9.68 -21.71 -16.94
C VAL A 9 9.01 -22.80 -16.09
N ASN A 10 7.66 -22.80 -16.10
CA ASN A 10 6.76 -23.96 -15.86
C ASN A 10 6.12 -24.27 -14.48
N GLN A 11 5.90 -23.33 -13.55
CA GLN A 11 4.98 -23.63 -12.42
C GLN A 11 4.00 -22.51 -11.99
N TRP A 12 3.98 -21.36 -12.66
CA TRP A 12 3.29 -20.15 -12.18
C TRP A 12 2.21 -19.60 -13.13
N LYS A 13 1.45 -20.46 -13.81
CA LYS A 13 0.43 -20.02 -14.79
C LYS A 13 -0.92 -19.56 -14.17
N LEU A 14 -1.06 -19.47 -12.85
CA LEU A 14 -2.35 -19.15 -12.20
C LEU A 14 -2.39 -17.88 -11.32
N GLN A 15 -1.32 -17.07 -11.25
CA GLN A 15 -1.30 -15.84 -10.42
C GLN A 15 -1.06 -14.52 -11.19
N LYS A 16 -0.98 -14.53 -12.53
CA LYS A 16 -0.66 -13.34 -13.33
C LYS A 16 -1.90 -12.48 -13.72
N ALA A 17 -2.69 -12.03 -12.74
CA ALA A 17 -3.85 -11.17 -13.03
C ALA A 17 -3.98 -9.94 -12.12
N ILE A 18 -3.11 -9.79 -11.11
CA ILE A 18 -3.25 -8.73 -10.09
C ILE A 18 -1.90 -8.05 -9.85
N MET A 19 -1.85 -6.74 -10.04
CA MET A 19 -0.73 -5.87 -9.65
C MET A 19 -0.86 -5.46 -8.18
N TRP A 20 0.24 -5.51 -7.43
CA TRP A 20 0.30 -4.96 -6.07
C TRP A 20 0.78 -3.51 -6.12
N VAL A 21 0.04 -2.62 -5.45
CA VAL A 21 0.30 -1.19 -5.40
C VAL A 21 0.46 -0.78 -3.95
N PHE A 22 1.62 -0.24 -3.59
CA PHE A 22 1.87 0.35 -2.26
C PHE A 22 1.68 1.86 -2.34
N LEU A 23 0.58 2.36 -1.79
CA LEU A 23 0.24 3.78 -1.86
C LEU A 23 0.70 4.51 -0.59
N GLN A 24 1.49 5.57 -0.80
CA GLN A 24 1.87 6.56 0.22
C GLN A 24 1.55 7.98 -0.26
N VAL A 25 1.50 8.91 0.69
CA VAL A 25 1.25 10.34 0.44
C VAL A 25 2.46 11.14 0.91
N THR A 26 2.92 12.04 0.05
CA THR A 26 4.03 12.97 0.35
C THR A 26 3.53 14.21 1.12
N LYS A 27 4.44 15.01 1.66
CA LYS A 27 4.12 16.20 2.47
C LYS A 27 3.24 17.24 1.75
N ASP A 28 3.34 17.30 0.44
CA ASP A 28 2.56 18.17 -0.46
C ASP A 28 1.39 17.43 -1.12
N ASP A 29 0.82 16.45 -0.42
CA ASP A 29 -0.42 15.72 -0.75
C ASP A 29 -0.37 14.97 -2.10
N CYS A 30 0.82 14.61 -2.58
CA CYS A 30 0.96 13.84 -3.81
C CYS A 30 1.03 12.33 -3.55
N HIS A 31 0.23 11.58 -4.30
CA HIS A 31 0.16 10.12 -4.24
C HIS A 31 1.36 9.47 -4.93
N VAL A 32 2.12 8.68 -4.19
CA VAL A 32 3.30 7.97 -4.70
C VAL A 32 3.18 6.47 -4.52
N HIS A 33 3.84 5.72 -5.41
CA HIS A 33 3.92 4.28 -5.32
C HIS A 33 5.26 3.85 -4.72
N PHE A 34 5.28 3.52 -3.43
CA PHE A 34 6.50 3.16 -2.71
C PHE A 34 6.22 2.24 -1.52
N HIS A 35 7.10 1.25 -1.34
CA HIS A 35 6.90 0.17 -0.37
C HIS A 35 7.47 0.47 1.01
N GLU A 36 8.60 1.17 1.09
CA GLU A 36 9.29 1.42 2.36
C GLU A 36 8.77 2.72 3.00
N ASP A 37 8.75 2.81 4.32
CA ASP A 37 8.33 4.06 4.98
C ASP A 37 9.41 5.15 4.91
N PHE A 38 10.66 4.73 4.72
CA PHE A 38 11.84 5.59 4.72
C PHE A 38 12.58 5.51 3.38
N ILE A 39 13.02 6.66 2.91
CA ILE A 39 13.95 6.80 1.81
C ILE A 39 15.35 6.57 2.36
N LEU A 40 16.04 5.54 1.87
CA LEU A 40 17.42 5.28 2.23
C LEU A 40 18.35 5.97 1.23
N SER A 41 19.21 6.86 1.73
CA SER A 41 20.23 7.55 0.95
C SER A 41 21.62 7.26 1.49
N GLU A 42 22.68 7.87 0.94
CA GLU A 42 24.05 7.71 1.46
C GLU A 42 24.20 8.08 2.95
N LYS A 43 23.29 8.92 3.48
CA LYS A 43 23.28 9.35 4.88
C LYS A 43 22.37 8.51 5.78
N TRP A 44 21.87 7.35 5.32
CA TRP A 44 20.85 6.56 6.00
C TRP A 44 21.16 6.19 7.46
N GLU A 45 22.45 6.14 7.84
CA GLU A 45 22.88 5.87 9.23
C GLU A 45 22.61 7.05 10.17
N CYS A 46 22.64 8.28 9.66
CA CYS A 46 22.47 9.52 10.43
C CYS A 46 21.08 10.14 10.24
N ASP A 47 20.57 10.13 9.01
CA ASP A 47 19.31 10.78 8.63
C ASP A 47 18.48 9.81 7.78
N ARG A 48 17.24 9.55 8.21
CA ARG A 48 16.25 8.83 7.42
C ARG A 48 15.10 9.77 7.13
N GLU A 49 14.84 9.99 5.85
CA GLU A 49 13.72 10.81 5.40
C GLU A 49 12.49 9.91 5.26
N ARG A 50 11.38 10.31 5.89
CA ARG A 50 10.08 9.66 5.70
C ARG A 50 9.42 10.15 4.43
N VAL A 51 8.72 9.27 3.73
CA VAL A 51 8.02 9.66 2.50
C VAL A 51 6.98 10.74 2.76
N SER A 52 6.27 10.68 3.89
CA SER A 52 5.29 11.68 4.30
C SER A 52 5.88 13.02 4.74
N GLU A 53 7.19 13.11 4.94
CA GLU A 53 7.87 14.34 5.38
C GLU A 53 8.57 15.07 4.23
N VAL A 54 8.71 14.44 3.06
CA VAL A 54 9.32 15.03 1.86
C VAL A 54 8.26 15.46 0.85
N CYS A 55 8.55 16.48 0.04
CA CYS A 55 7.68 16.86 -1.08
C CYS A 55 7.87 15.91 -2.27
N LEU A 56 6.92 15.91 -3.21
CA LEU A 56 7.00 15.09 -4.42
C LEU A 56 8.28 15.35 -5.22
N ALA A 57 8.69 16.60 -5.36
CA ALA A 57 9.89 16.96 -6.11
C ALA A 57 11.16 16.36 -5.47
N GLU A 58 11.23 16.37 -4.14
CA GLU A 58 12.33 15.74 -3.40
C GLU A 58 12.27 14.22 -3.51
N PHE A 59 11.09 13.62 -3.31
CA PHE A 59 10.89 12.19 -3.48
C PHE A 59 11.34 11.70 -4.86
N LEU A 60 10.91 12.39 -5.93
CA LEU A 60 11.29 12.06 -7.30
C LEU A 60 12.76 12.39 -7.64
N SER A 61 13.48 13.12 -6.79
CA SER A 61 14.91 13.40 -6.98
C SER A 61 15.80 12.19 -6.65
N TYR A 62 15.25 11.16 -6.01
CA TYR A 62 15.98 9.95 -5.64
C TYR A 62 16.00 8.90 -6.76
N GLY A 63 17.10 8.17 -6.84
CA GLY A 63 17.23 6.98 -7.69
C GLY A 63 17.63 7.27 -9.13
N PRO A 64 17.44 6.30 -10.05
CA PRO A 64 18.01 6.35 -11.39
C PRO A 64 17.41 7.48 -12.26
N GLU A 65 18.24 8.00 -13.16
CA GLU A 65 17.97 9.18 -13.99
C GLU A 65 16.88 8.90 -15.05
N ARG A 66 15.91 9.81 -15.17
CA ARG A 66 14.82 9.77 -16.18
C ARG A 66 15.08 10.69 -17.38
N GLU A 67 15.89 11.74 -17.19
CA GLU A 67 16.17 12.80 -18.14
C GLU A 67 17.66 13.18 -18.03
N GLU A 68 18.37 13.25 -19.15
CA GLU A 68 19.81 13.56 -19.16
C GLU A 68 20.10 14.95 -18.55
N GLY A 69 20.98 15.00 -17.54
CA GLY A 69 21.56 16.23 -17.01
C GLY A 69 20.96 16.74 -15.70
N LYS A 70 20.20 15.92 -14.97
CA LYS A 70 19.71 16.26 -13.62
C LYS A 70 20.45 15.44 -12.57
N GLU A 71 21.18 16.13 -11.68
CA GLU A 71 21.76 15.48 -10.49
C GLU A 71 20.64 14.87 -9.63
N ARG A 72 20.66 13.55 -9.45
CA ARG A 72 19.76 12.82 -8.54
C ARG A 72 20.49 12.36 -7.29
N LYS A 73 19.76 12.36 -6.18
CA LYS A 73 20.24 11.83 -4.90
C LYS A 73 20.33 10.30 -4.98
N CYS A 74 21.38 9.73 -4.37
CA CYS A 74 21.55 8.29 -4.29
C CYS A 74 20.39 7.65 -3.52
N LEU A 75 19.78 6.61 -4.10
CA LEU A 75 18.75 5.79 -3.46
C LEU A 75 19.32 4.41 -3.17
N LEU A 76 19.08 3.93 -1.96
CA LEU A 76 19.47 2.62 -1.48
C LEU A 76 18.22 1.80 -1.17
N ARG A 77 18.38 0.48 -1.14
CA ARG A 77 17.35 -0.44 -0.66
C ARG A 77 17.95 -1.50 0.25
N LYS A 78 17.11 -2.02 1.13
CA LYS A 78 17.42 -3.20 1.92
C LYS A 78 16.95 -4.45 1.17
N THR A 79 17.83 -5.43 1.01
CA THR A 79 17.50 -6.74 0.44
C THR A 79 16.93 -7.67 1.52
N ASP A 80 16.32 -8.78 1.10
CA ASP A 80 15.72 -9.76 2.01
C ASP A 80 16.74 -10.39 2.98
N ASP A 81 18.02 -10.50 2.56
CA ASP A 81 19.13 -10.93 3.42
C ASP A 81 19.69 -9.81 4.32
N GLY A 82 19.02 -8.64 4.33
CA GLY A 82 19.29 -7.51 5.21
C GLY A 82 20.40 -6.57 4.75
N LYS A 83 21.01 -6.81 3.58
CA LYS A 83 22.07 -5.94 3.04
C LYS A 83 21.51 -4.65 2.47
N ILE A 84 22.28 -3.57 2.57
CA ILE A 84 21.98 -2.31 1.90
C ILE A 84 22.71 -2.28 0.56
N VAL A 85 21.97 -2.08 -0.52
CA VAL A 85 22.49 -2.03 -1.89
C VAL A 85 21.97 -0.80 -2.62
N LYS A 86 22.70 -0.36 -3.66
CA LYS A 86 22.28 0.76 -4.50
C LYS A 86 21.04 0.40 -5.33
N TRP A 87 20.12 1.33 -5.47
CA TRP A 87 19.00 1.23 -6.39
C TRP A 87 19.48 1.43 -7.82
N ASP A 88 19.42 0.37 -8.62
CA ASP A 88 19.97 0.32 -9.98
C ASP A 88 18.85 0.18 -11.02
N VAL A 89 18.95 0.91 -12.14
CA VAL A 89 17.91 0.99 -13.17
C VAL A 89 17.73 -0.30 -13.97
N GLU A 90 18.79 -1.10 -14.11
CA GLU A 90 18.71 -2.39 -14.83
C GLU A 90 17.80 -3.38 -14.11
N THR A 91 17.60 -3.19 -12.80
CA THR A 91 16.83 -4.09 -11.95
C THR A 91 15.64 -3.42 -11.28
N ASN A 92 15.59 -2.08 -11.23
CA ASN A 92 14.59 -1.34 -10.48
C ASN A 92 14.12 -0.10 -11.26
N ASP A 93 12.81 0.10 -11.32
CA ASP A 93 12.24 1.30 -11.91
C ASP A 93 12.53 2.57 -11.08
N SER A 94 12.46 3.71 -11.75
CA SER A 94 12.53 5.02 -11.11
C SER A 94 11.27 5.30 -10.27
N LEU A 95 11.44 5.95 -9.12
CA LEU A 95 10.34 6.36 -8.24
C LEU A 95 9.28 7.16 -9.01
N CYS A 96 8.01 6.85 -8.81
CA CYS A 96 6.90 7.39 -9.62
C CYS A 96 5.71 7.82 -8.76
N THR A 97 4.87 8.67 -9.34
CA THR A 97 3.53 8.90 -8.78
C THR A 97 2.65 7.66 -8.99
N LEU A 98 1.56 7.60 -8.23
CA LEU A 98 0.54 6.58 -8.45
C LEU A 98 -0.07 6.68 -9.86
N GLU A 99 -0.34 7.89 -10.33
CA GLU A 99 -0.88 8.15 -11.67
C GLU A 99 0.05 7.59 -12.77
N GLU A 100 1.35 7.90 -12.70
CA GLU A 100 2.36 7.38 -13.62
C GLU A 100 2.42 5.84 -13.62
N ALA A 101 2.24 5.22 -12.44
CA ALA A 101 2.19 3.77 -12.34
C ALA A 101 0.99 3.20 -13.11
N PHE A 102 -0.20 3.77 -12.94
CA PHE A 102 -1.42 3.31 -13.61
C PHE A 102 -1.43 3.56 -15.12
N GLN A 103 -0.79 4.64 -15.60
CA GLN A 103 -0.64 4.89 -17.03
C GLN A 103 0.17 3.79 -17.76
N LYS A 104 1.04 3.07 -17.04
CA LYS A 104 1.90 2.03 -17.59
C LYS A 104 1.33 0.62 -17.47
N VAL A 105 0.16 0.47 -16.85
CA VAL A 105 -0.45 -0.83 -16.55
C VAL A 105 -1.49 -1.17 -17.61
N GLU A 106 -1.52 -2.43 -18.05
CA GLU A 106 -2.58 -2.89 -18.95
C GLU A 106 -3.96 -2.79 -18.26
N LEU A 107 -4.93 -2.21 -18.97
CA LEU A 107 -6.31 -2.05 -18.50
C LEU A 107 -7.01 -3.38 -18.16
N SER A 108 -6.49 -4.50 -18.66
CA SER A 108 -7.01 -5.85 -18.43
C SER A 108 -6.58 -6.43 -17.07
N LEU A 109 -5.62 -5.80 -16.39
CA LEU A 109 -5.03 -6.30 -15.16
C LEU A 109 -5.81 -5.79 -13.95
N GLY A 110 -6.16 -6.70 -13.04
CA GLY A 110 -6.63 -6.31 -11.71
C GLY A 110 -5.50 -5.68 -10.90
N PHE A 111 -5.84 -4.98 -9.83
CA PHE A 111 -4.86 -4.46 -8.90
C PHE A 111 -5.37 -4.57 -7.46
N ASN A 112 -4.42 -4.69 -6.53
CA ASN A 112 -4.65 -4.59 -5.10
C ASN A 112 -3.87 -3.39 -4.59
N ILE A 113 -4.57 -2.43 -3.95
CA ILE A 113 -3.93 -1.26 -3.34
C ILE A 113 -3.75 -1.55 -1.86
N GLU A 114 -2.50 -1.65 -1.43
CA GLU A 114 -2.10 -1.61 -0.04
C GLU A 114 -1.85 -0.15 0.35
N LEU A 115 -2.69 0.37 1.23
CA LEU A 115 -2.47 1.68 1.84
C LEU A 115 -1.37 1.54 2.89
N LYS A 116 -0.29 2.30 2.73
CA LYS A 116 0.78 2.38 3.71
C LYS A 116 0.48 3.57 4.61
N PHE A 117 0.29 3.27 5.89
CA PHE A 117 0.12 4.28 6.92
C PHE A 117 1.35 4.29 7.81
N ASP A 118 1.95 5.47 7.92
CA ASP A 118 3.17 5.75 8.67
C ASP A 118 2.92 5.75 10.19
N ASP A 119 1.65 5.79 10.63
CA ASP A 119 1.27 5.92 12.03
C ASP A 119 0.97 4.58 12.72
N ASN A 120 1.34 3.44 12.14
CA ASN A 120 0.85 2.11 12.58
C ASN A 120 -0.69 2.07 12.66
N VAL A 121 -1.36 2.66 11.66
CA VAL A 121 -2.81 2.68 11.63
C VAL A 121 -3.30 1.28 11.28
N VAL A 122 -3.76 0.55 12.28
CA VAL A 122 -4.21 -0.84 12.09
C VAL A 122 -5.70 -0.81 11.74
N PHE A 123 -6.06 -1.37 10.59
CA PHE A 123 -7.44 -1.57 10.17
C PHE A 123 -7.82 -3.03 10.27
N PHE A 124 -9.02 -3.32 10.76
CA PHE A 124 -9.55 -4.68 10.75
C PHE A 124 -10.37 -4.94 9.48
N LEU A 125 -9.93 -5.92 8.67
CA LEU A 125 -10.65 -6.33 7.46
C LEU A 125 -11.75 -7.34 7.79
N THR A 126 -12.99 -7.03 7.45
CA THR A 126 -14.15 -7.91 7.63
C THR A 126 -14.97 -8.02 6.34
N ASN A 127 -15.42 -9.22 5.99
CA ASN A 127 -16.29 -9.40 4.83
C ASN A 127 -17.77 -9.20 5.21
N GLY A 128 -18.08 -8.88 6.47
CA GLY A 128 -19.45 -8.59 6.88
C GLY A 128 -20.44 -9.70 6.51
N ARG A 129 -19.99 -10.97 6.61
CA ARG A 129 -20.81 -12.17 6.35
C ARG A 129 -21.17 -12.40 4.88
N THR A 130 -20.49 -11.75 3.93
CA THR A 130 -20.62 -12.07 2.49
C THR A 130 -19.96 -13.39 2.11
N GLU A 131 -18.93 -13.76 2.84
CA GLU A 131 -18.27 -15.07 2.80
C GLU A 131 -18.07 -15.56 4.24
N ILE A 132 -17.95 -16.88 4.43
CA ILE A 132 -17.74 -17.48 5.74
C ILE A 132 -16.28 -17.91 5.88
N TYR A 133 -15.62 -17.37 6.89
CA TYR A 133 -14.24 -17.68 7.26
C TYR A 133 -14.18 -18.42 8.60
N ASN A 134 -13.11 -19.19 8.83
CA ASN A 134 -12.87 -19.83 10.13
C ASN A 134 -12.68 -18.81 11.26
N ASP A 135 -12.10 -17.64 10.95
CA ASP A 135 -12.03 -16.51 11.88
C ASP A 135 -13.38 -15.80 11.94
N THR A 136 -14.05 -15.92 13.09
CA THR A 136 -15.41 -15.37 13.28
C THR A 136 -15.45 -13.85 13.15
N ARG A 137 -14.33 -13.16 13.44
CA ARG A 137 -14.23 -11.71 13.40
C ARG A 137 -14.38 -11.17 11.97
N ARG A 138 -13.92 -11.93 10.97
CA ARG A 138 -14.08 -11.60 9.54
C ARG A 138 -15.51 -11.76 9.03
N ASN A 139 -16.37 -12.42 9.81
CA ASN A 139 -17.76 -12.70 9.44
C ASN A 139 -18.74 -11.69 10.04
N SER A 140 -18.29 -10.78 10.91
CA SER A 140 -19.19 -9.84 11.60
C SER A 140 -18.56 -8.46 11.77
N LEU A 141 -19.29 -7.43 11.35
CA LEU A 141 -18.95 -6.04 11.63
C LEU A 141 -18.91 -5.76 13.14
N GLU A 142 -19.79 -6.38 13.92
CA GLU A 142 -19.83 -6.19 15.38
C GLU A 142 -18.61 -6.80 16.07
N GLN A 143 -18.15 -7.98 15.62
CA GLN A 143 -16.93 -8.56 16.16
C GLN A 143 -15.68 -7.80 15.69
N ALA A 144 -15.69 -7.25 14.47
CA ALA A 144 -14.64 -6.34 14.00
C ALA A 144 -14.52 -5.08 14.88
N ILE A 145 -15.66 -4.50 15.30
CA ILE A 145 -15.69 -3.36 16.24
C ILE A 145 -15.16 -3.76 17.62
N ASN A 146 -15.50 -4.94 18.14
CA ASN A 146 -15.01 -5.38 19.45
C ASN A 146 -13.49 -5.61 19.46
N VAL A 147 -12.94 -6.16 18.38
CA VAL A 147 -11.48 -6.31 18.19
C VAL A 147 -10.78 -4.95 18.17
N TYR A 148 -11.45 -3.92 17.67
CA TYR A 148 -10.99 -2.54 17.76
C TYR A 148 -10.88 -2.04 19.20
N LEU A 149 -11.96 -2.17 19.98
CA LEU A 149 -12.03 -1.65 21.35
C LEU A 149 -10.94 -2.26 22.26
N GLU A 150 -10.48 -3.46 21.94
CA GLU A 150 -9.45 -4.17 22.71
C GLU A 150 -8.01 -3.95 22.20
N GLY A 151 -7.82 -3.50 20.95
CA GLY A 151 -6.51 -3.54 20.27
C GLY A 151 -5.98 -2.23 19.69
N GLY A 152 -6.69 -1.10 19.84
CA GLY A 152 -6.17 0.23 19.45
C GLY A 152 -6.14 0.51 17.94
N PHE A 153 -7.01 -0.13 17.17
CA PHE A 153 -7.19 0.07 15.72
C PHE A 153 -7.83 1.46 15.43
N GLN A 154 -7.72 2.00 14.21
CA GLN A 154 -8.29 3.33 13.87
C GLN A 154 -9.44 3.26 12.86
N GLY A 155 -9.69 2.08 12.29
CA GLY A 155 -10.80 1.89 11.36
C GLY A 155 -11.10 0.44 10.98
N ILE A 156 -12.18 0.28 10.22
CA ILE A 156 -12.66 -0.99 9.70
C ILE A 156 -12.72 -0.89 8.17
N VAL A 157 -12.28 -1.95 7.49
CA VAL A 157 -12.47 -2.11 6.04
C VAL A 157 -13.51 -3.21 5.83
N SER A 158 -14.61 -2.91 5.14
CA SER A 158 -15.72 -3.86 4.92
C SER A 158 -16.14 -3.99 3.46
N GLU A 159 -16.55 -5.20 3.06
CA GLU A 159 -17.28 -5.38 1.80
C GLU A 159 -18.63 -4.64 1.88
N ILE A 160 -19.01 -3.94 0.80
CA ILE A 160 -20.15 -3.01 0.76
C ILE A 160 -21.49 -3.70 1.04
N LYS A 161 -21.76 -4.87 0.47
CA LYS A 161 -22.98 -5.67 0.74
C LYS A 161 -23.04 -6.10 2.20
N GLY A 162 -21.89 -6.32 2.86
CA GLY A 162 -21.81 -6.57 4.30
C GLY A 162 -22.36 -5.42 5.15
N VAL A 163 -22.06 -4.17 4.76
CA VAL A 163 -22.58 -2.97 5.42
C VAL A 163 -24.11 -2.84 5.21
N PHE A 164 -24.60 -3.06 3.99
CA PHE A 164 -26.04 -2.98 3.70
C PHE A 164 -26.87 -4.07 4.39
N LYS A 165 -26.28 -5.26 4.63
CA LYS A 165 -26.92 -6.32 5.41
C LYS A 165 -27.03 -6.00 6.90
N ASN A 166 -26.30 -4.99 7.40
CA ASN A 166 -26.33 -4.55 8.80
C ASN A 166 -26.34 -3.02 8.89
N PRO A 167 -27.47 -2.36 8.60
CA PRO A 167 -27.56 -0.90 8.55
C PRO A 167 -27.26 -0.22 9.89
N GLY A 168 -27.39 -0.94 11.01
CA GLY A 168 -27.03 -0.44 12.33
C GLY A 168 -25.52 -0.39 12.61
N ALA A 169 -24.68 -0.96 11.74
CA ALA A 169 -23.23 -0.97 11.93
C ALA A 169 -22.59 0.41 11.68
N ALA A 170 -22.99 1.11 10.61
CA ALA A 170 -22.37 2.39 10.26
C ALA A 170 -22.53 3.48 11.33
N PRO A 171 -23.72 3.67 11.95
CA PRO A 171 -23.87 4.57 13.09
C PRO A 171 -22.98 4.17 14.27
N LYS A 172 -22.94 2.89 14.64
CA LYS A 172 -22.10 2.39 15.75
C LYS A 172 -20.60 2.64 15.52
N ILE A 173 -20.13 2.45 14.28
CA ILE A 173 -18.72 2.70 13.91
C ILE A 173 -18.41 4.19 14.04
N LYS A 174 -19.30 5.06 13.56
CA LYS A 174 -19.15 6.51 13.70
C LYS A 174 -19.14 6.95 15.17
N ASP A 175 -20.07 6.45 15.98
CA ASP A 175 -20.18 6.78 17.41
C ASP A 175 -18.96 6.29 18.21
N SER A 176 -18.25 5.30 17.67
CA SER A 176 -16.98 4.78 18.23
C SER A 176 -15.75 5.56 17.77
N ASN A 177 -15.90 6.67 17.05
CA ASN A 177 -14.81 7.46 16.48
C ASN A 177 -13.85 6.65 15.56
N LEU A 178 -14.40 5.65 14.87
CA LEU A 178 -13.69 4.81 13.91
C LEU A 178 -13.87 5.30 12.48
N SER A 179 -12.84 5.10 11.65
CA SER A 179 -12.96 5.25 10.19
C SER A 179 -13.60 4.01 9.56
N LEU A 180 -14.49 4.19 8.58
CA LEU A 180 -15.07 3.10 7.78
C LEU A 180 -14.65 3.24 6.32
N LEU A 181 -13.94 2.24 5.81
CA LEU A 181 -13.60 2.10 4.40
C LEU A 181 -14.39 0.93 3.81
N THR A 182 -14.83 1.05 2.57
CA THR A 182 -15.61 -0.01 1.91
C THR A 182 -15.04 -0.40 0.57
N TYR A 183 -15.16 -1.67 0.21
CA TYR A 183 -14.80 -2.20 -1.12
C TYR A 183 -15.92 -3.10 -1.66
N GLY A 184 -15.84 -3.46 -2.95
CA GLY A 184 -16.86 -4.26 -3.63
C GLY A 184 -17.86 -3.42 -4.42
N THR A 185 -18.90 -4.06 -4.97
CA THR A 185 -19.90 -3.40 -5.82
C THR A 185 -21.31 -3.76 -5.39
N LEU A 186 -22.26 -2.85 -5.61
CA LEU A 186 -23.69 -3.04 -5.29
C LEU A 186 -24.48 -3.74 -6.40
N LYS A 187 -23.82 -4.16 -7.49
CA LYS A 187 -24.46 -4.90 -8.58
C LYS A 187 -24.88 -6.30 -8.15
#